data_AF-I4Z3R2-F1
#
_entry.id   AF-I4Z3R2-F1
#
_cell.length_a   1.000
_cell.length_b   1.000
_cell.length_c   1.000
_cell.angle_alpha   90.00
_cell.angle_beta   90.00
_cell.angle_gamma   90.00
#
_symmetry.space_group_name_H-M   'P 1'
#
loop_
_entity.id
_entity.type
_entity.pdbx_description
1 polymer ?
#
loop_
_entity_poly.entity_id
_entity_poly.type
_entity_poly.pdbx_seq_one_letter_code
_entity_poly.pdbx_strand_id
1 'polypeptide(L)' 'MVKNRTHSIDFKRQVAQDYLAGEPLHSLARRYDLSRNLIRIWVRKYKAGALDEDLLFGSEPEPLH' A
#
# COMPACT_ATOMS: atom_id res chain seq x y z
N MET A 1 2.44 16.71 -14.71
CA MET A 1 1.80 15.38 -14.72
C MET A 1 2.82 14.38 -14.20
N VAL A 2 2.86 14.19 -12.89
CA VAL A 2 3.97 13.51 -12.23
C VAL A 2 3.78 12.01 -12.42
N LYS A 3 4.69 11.39 -13.16
CA LYS A 3 4.70 9.96 -13.43
C LYS A 3 5.08 9.28 -12.10
N ASN A 4 4.09 8.74 -11.39
CA ASN A 4 4.27 8.05 -10.12
C ASN A 4 5.17 6.81 -10.32
N ARG A 5 6.46 7.03 -10.09
CA ARG A 5 7.45 5.99 -9.92
C ARG A 5 7.20 5.41 -8.52
N THR A 6 7.09 4.09 -8.44
CA THR A 6 6.89 3.25 -7.24
C THR A 6 5.43 2.79 -7.03
N HIS A 7 5.10 1.69 -7.72
CA HIS A 7 3.84 0.92 -7.72
C HIS A 7 2.56 1.67 -8.10
N SER A 8 1.99 1.32 -9.26
CA SER A 8 0.69 1.82 -9.71
C SER A 8 -0.38 1.63 -8.64
N ILE A 9 -1.25 2.65 -8.47
CA ILE A 9 -2.41 2.58 -7.56
C ILE A 9 -3.28 1.35 -7.86
N ASP A 10 -3.36 0.96 -9.14
CA ASP A 10 -4.01 -0.25 -9.60
C ASP A 10 -3.47 -1.52 -8.92
N PHE A 11 -2.15 -1.62 -8.76
CA PHE A 11 -1.49 -2.75 -8.10
C PHE A 11 -1.79 -2.80 -6.59
N LYS A 12 -1.75 -1.65 -5.90
CA LYS A 12 -2.10 -1.58 -4.47
C LYS A 12 -3.56 -1.96 -4.25
N ARG A 13 -4.45 -1.53 -5.16
CA ARG A 13 -5.87 -1.86 -5.15
C ARG A 13 -6.10 -3.35 -5.41
N GLN A 14 -5.36 -3.94 -6.35
CA GLN A 14 -5.43 -5.36 -6.65
C GLN A 14 -5.05 -6.21 -5.44
N VAL A 15 -3.95 -5.88 -4.74
CA VAL A 15 -3.54 -6.57 -3.51
C VAL A 15 -4.56 -6.42 -2.39
N ALA A 16 -5.14 -5.23 -2.22
CA ALA A 16 -6.20 -5.00 -1.22
C ALA A 16 -7.50 -5.75 -1.58
N GLN A 17 -7.83 -5.87 -2.86
CA GLN A 17 -8.99 -6.60 -3.35
C GLN A 17 -8.82 -8.11 -3.18
N ASP A 18 -7.64 -8.65 -3.47
CA ASP A 18 -7.30 -10.07 -3.26
C ASP A 18 -7.36 -10.42 -1.76
N TYR A 19 -6.89 -9.51 -0.89
CA TYR A 19 -7.07 -9.62 0.56
C TYR A 19 -8.56 -9.62 0.97
N LEU A 20 -9.38 -8.75 0.37
CA LEU A 20 -10.83 -8.73 0.60
C LEU A 20 -11.55 -9.95 0.03
N ALA A 21 -10.99 -10.59 -0.99
CA ALA A 21 -11.48 -11.86 -1.54
C ALA A 21 -11.24 -13.05 -0.58
N GLY A 22 -10.49 -12.83 0.51
CA GLY A 22 -10.23 -13.84 1.54
C GLY A 22 -8.86 -14.50 1.44
N GLU A 23 -7.96 -14.02 0.56
CA GLU A 23 -6.59 -14.53 0.52
C GLU A 23 -5.81 -14.14 1.80
N PRO A 24 -5.06 -15.07 2.40
CA PRO A 24 -4.27 -14.78 3.57
C PRO A 24 -3.08 -13.89 3.22
N LEU A 25 -2.75 -12.95 4.12
CA LEU A 25 -1.61 -12.04 3.99
C LEU A 25 -0.29 -12.76 3.66
N HIS A 26 -0.10 -13.99 4.14
CA HIS A 26 1.08 -14.79 3.88
C HIS A 26 1.16 -15.28 2.42
N SER A 27 0.02 -15.62 1.79
CA SER A 27 -0.05 -15.98 0.38
C SER A 27 0.24 -14.76 -0.49
N LEU A 28 -0.43 -13.64 -0.18
CA LEU A 28 -0.25 -12.37 -0.89
C LEU A 28 1.19 -11.84 -0.78
N ALA A 29 1.80 -11.90 0.40
CA ALA A 29 3.18 -11.50 0.61
C ALA A 29 4.15 -12.30 -0.25
N ARG A 30 3.93 -13.62 -0.39
CA ARG A 30 4.76 -14.49 -1.24
C ARG A 30 4.50 -14.31 -2.73
N ARG A 31 3.23 -14.20 -3.13
CA ARG A 31 2.82 -14.10 -4.54
C ARG A 31 3.25 -12.78 -5.18
N TYR A 32 3.15 -11.69 -4.41
CA TYR A 32 3.46 -10.34 -4.88
C TYR A 32 4.83 -9.83 -4.42
N ASP A 33 5.59 -10.63 -3.66
CA ASP A 33 6.86 -10.27 -3.01
C ASP A 33 6.74 -8.99 -2.16
N LEU A 34 5.66 -8.91 -1.38
CA LEU A 34 5.33 -7.73 -0.59
C LEU A 34 5.50 -7.99 0.90
N SER A 35 5.98 -6.99 1.62
CA SER A 35 6.01 -7.03 3.07
C SER A 35 4.58 -7.07 3.64
N ARG A 36 4.34 -7.96 4.60
CA ARG A 36 3.07 -8.04 5.34
C ARG A 36 2.63 -6.70 5.92
N ASN A 37 3.59 -5.85 6.31
CA ASN A 37 3.33 -4.51 6.80
C ASN A 37 2.79 -3.58 5.71
N LEU A 38 3.35 -3.64 4.49
CA LEU A 38 2.87 -2.90 3.32
C LEU A 38 1.44 -3.29 2.96
N ILE A 39 1.14 -4.60 2.93
CA ILE A 39 -0.21 -5.09 2.62
C ILE A 39 -1.22 -4.55 3.65
N ARG A 40 -0.87 -4.55 4.95
CA ARG A 40 -1.73 -3.98 6.00
C ARG A 40 -1.96 -2.49 5.82
N ILE A 41 -0.92 -1.73 5.46
CA ILE A 41 -1.03 -0.29 5.19
C ILE A 41 -1.95 -0.05 3.98
N TRP A 42 -1.75 -0.80 2.89
CA TRP A 42 -2.58 -0.67 1.68
C TRP A 42 -4.03 -1.05 1.93
N VAL A 43 -4.30 -2.12 2.67
CA VAL A 43 -5.68 -2.50 3.05
C VAL A 43 -6.33 -1.43 3.92
N ARG A 44 -5.59 -0.90 4.91
CA ARG A 44 -6.09 0.19 5.76
C ARG A 44 -6.42 1.43 4.94
N LYS A 45 -5.53 1.80 4.02
CA LYS A 45 -5.70 2.95 3.13
C LYS A 45 -6.79 2.76 2.09
N TYR A 46 -6.92 1.56 1.56
CA TYR A 46 -8.00 1.19 0.66
C TYR A 46 -9.35 1.35 1.34
N LYS A 47 -9.47 0.86 2.59
CA LYS A 47 -10.68 1.05 3.40
C LYS A 47 -10.96 2.51 3.74
N ALA A 48 -9.93 3.34 3.84
CA ALA A 48 -10.06 4.78 4.10
C ALA A 48 -10.26 5.62 2.82
N GLY A 49 -10.19 5.03 1.62
CA GLY A 49 -10.20 5.77 0.35
C GLY A 49 -8.89 6.54 0.05
N ALA A 50 -7.91 6.48 0.95
CA ALA A 50 -6.65 7.25 0.92
C ALA A 50 -5.46 6.44 0.33
N LEU A 51 -5.73 5.55 -0.62
CA LEU A 51 -4.70 4.73 -1.29
C LEU A 51 -3.66 5.58 -2.03
N ASP A 52 -4.05 6.79 -2.46
CA ASP A 52 -3.21 7.76 -3.15
C ASP A 52 -2.25 8.51 -2.21
N GLU A 53 -2.64 8.73 -0.94
CA GLU A 53 -1.92 9.60 0.00
C GLU A 53 -0.66 8.97 0.65
N ASP A 54 -0.29 7.73 0.33
CA ASP A 54 0.78 7.00 1.09
C ASP A 54 2.20 7.33 0.66
N LEU A 55 2.38 7.95 -0.50
CA LEU A 55 3.71 8.39 -0.91
C LEU A 55 4.18 9.65 -0.14
N LEU A 56 3.32 10.23 0.70
CA LEU A 56 3.62 11.42 1.50
C LEU A 56 4.03 11.11 2.94
N PHE A 57 3.96 9.84 3.40
CA PHE A 57 4.40 9.46 4.76
C PHE A 57 5.84 8.91 4.78
N GLY A 58 6.64 9.27 3.78
CA GLY A 58 8.08 9.09 3.72
C GLY A 58 8.87 10.41 3.74
N SER A 59 8.18 11.55 3.86
CA SER A 59 8.84 12.79 4.29
C SER A 59 8.88 12.79 5.80
N GLU A 60 10.04 12.37 6.32
CA GLU A 60 10.55 12.68 7.65
C GLU A 60 9.98 14.02 8.16
N PRO A 61 9.27 14.07 9.31
CA PRO A 61 9.03 15.35 9.94
C PRO A 61 10.40 15.84 10.41
N GLU A 62 10.95 16.87 9.77
CA GLU A 62 12.11 17.57 10.33
C GLU A 62 11.79 17.90 11.79
N PRO A 63 12.55 17.38 12.77
CA PRO A 63 12.45 17.88 14.12
C PRO A 63 13.02 19.30 14.10
N LEU A 64 12.16 20.29 14.35
CA LEU A 64 12.61 21.65 14.61
C LEU A 64 13.37 21.66 15.94
N HIS A 65 14.70 21.58 15.87
CA HIS A 65 15.59 22.02 16.96
C HIS A 65 16.90 22.59 16.42
#